data_AF-A0A7J8F2U1-F1
#
_entry.id   AF-A0A7J8F2U1-F1
#
_cell.length_a   1.000
_cell.length_b   1.000
_cell.length_c   1.000
_cell.angle_alpha   90.00
_cell.angle_beta   90.00
_cell.angle_gamma   90.00
#
_symmetry.space_group_name_H-M   'P 1'
#
loop_
_entity.id
_entity.type
_entity.pdbx_description
1 polymer ?
#
loop_
_entity_poly.entity_id
_entity_poly.type
_entity_poly.pdbx_seq_one_letter_code
_entity_poly.pdbx_strand_id
1 'polypeptide(L)'
;MLNRAIELYDDKEKGKEVPFFSVLLFARDTSSDPRQLLRNHLNQVGHTGGLEQVEMFLLAYAVCHTIQVYRLSKYSTEEFITVYPTDPPRDWPMVTLIAEDDRHYNVPVRVCEETSL
;
A
#
# COMPACT_ATOMS: atom_id res chain seq x y z
N MET A 1 8.18 -7.60 -0.17
CA MET A 1 6.73 -7.81 -0.35
C MET A 1 6.34 -9.28 -0.33
N LEU A 2 6.82 -10.13 -1.25
CA LEU A 2 6.40 -11.55 -1.31
C LEU A 2 6.56 -12.31 0.02
N ASN A 3 7.70 -12.17 0.70
CA ASN A 3 7.91 -12.81 2.01
C ASN A 3 6.80 -12.44 3.01
N ARG A 4 6.45 -11.15 3.09
CA ARG A 4 5.40 -10.67 3.99
C ARG A 4 4.03 -11.20 3.61
N ALA A 5 3.75 -11.36 2.32
CA ALA A 5 2.51 -11.98 1.85
C ALA A 5 2.42 -13.46 2.23
N ILE A 6 3.54 -14.20 2.17
CA ILE A 6 3.62 -15.61 2.61
C ILE A 6 3.31 -15.69 4.11
N GLU A 7 3.93 -14.86 4.94
CA GLU A 7 3.66 -14.84 6.39
C GLU A 7 2.18 -14.55 6.71
N LEU A 8 1.60 -13.54 6.05
CA LEU A 8 0.19 -13.18 6.24
C LEU A 8 -0.76 -14.30 5.78
N TYR A 9 -0.43 -14.97 4.68
CA TYR A 9 -1.19 -16.12 4.19
C TYR A 9 -1.13 -17.28 5.18
N ASP A 10 0.07 -17.65 5.63
CA ASP A 10 0.29 -18.71 6.60
C ASP A 10 -0.40 -18.44 7.94
N ASP A 11 -0.38 -17.19 8.40
CA ASP A 11 -1.05 -16.77 9.63
C ASP A 11 -2.57 -16.88 9.50
N LYS A 12 -3.13 -16.46 8.35
CA LYS A 12 -4.55 -16.65 8.02
C LYS A 12 -4.93 -18.14 8.02
N GLU A 13 -4.15 -19.00 7.37
CA GLU A 13 -4.42 -20.45 7.31
C GLU A 13 -4.34 -21.12 8.70
N LYS A 14 -3.53 -20.54 9.61
CA LYS A 14 -3.45 -20.97 11.01
C LYS A 14 -4.55 -20.38 11.90
N GLY A 15 -5.49 -19.62 11.33
CA GLY A 15 -6.57 -18.97 12.07
C GLY A 15 -6.13 -17.83 12.99
N LYS A 16 -4.94 -17.27 12.75
CA LYS A 16 -4.47 -16.08 13.48
C LYS A 16 -5.15 -14.82 12.95
N GLU A 17 -5.15 -13.79 13.78
CA GLU A 17 -5.57 -12.46 13.36
C GLU A 17 -4.60 -11.90 12.30
N VAL A 18 -5.16 -11.40 11.21
CA VAL A 18 -4.41 -10.78 10.11
C VAL A 18 -5.06 -9.44 9.73
N PRO A 19 -4.28 -8.47 9.23
CA PRO A 19 -4.84 -7.21 8.76
C PRO A 19 -5.86 -7.43 7.63
N PHE A 20 -6.95 -6.66 7.64
CA PHE A 20 -8.05 -6.83 6.68
C PHE A 20 -7.61 -6.70 5.21
N PHE A 21 -6.61 -5.85 4.91
CA PHE A 21 -6.08 -5.74 3.55
C PHE A 21 -5.54 -7.07 3.01
N SER A 22 -4.99 -7.94 3.88
CA SER A 22 -4.47 -9.24 3.46
C SER A 22 -5.60 -10.19 3.05
N VAL A 23 -6.78 -10.06 3.69
CA VAL A 23 -8.00 -10.78 3.28
C VAL A 23 -8.41 -10.31 1.88
N LEU A 24 -8.44 -9.00 1.63
CA LEU A 24 -8.75 -8.44 0.32
C LEU A 24 -7.72 -8.84 -0.75
N LEU A 25 -6.43 -8.81 -0.40
CA LEU A 25 -5.33 -9.19 -1.29
C LEU A 25 -5.50 -10.61 -1.82
N PHE A 26 -5.85 -11.55 -0.92
CA PHE A 26 -6.05 -12.97 -1.24
C PHE A 26 -7.50 -13.34 -1.61
N ALA A 27 -8.43 -12.40 -1.59
CA ALA A 27 -9.80 -12.61 -2.08
C ALA A 27 -9.91 -12.42 -3.61
N ARG A 28 -8.89 -11.84 -4.26
CA ARG A 28 -8.85 -11.67 -5.72
C ARG A 28 -8.65 -13.00 -6.42
N ASP A 29 -9.43 -13.28 -7.47
CA ASP A 29 -9.34 -14.51 -8.28
C ASP A 29 -7.95 -14.75 -8.89
N THR A 30 -7.18 -13.68 -9.12
CA THR A 30 -5.84 -13.73 -9.70
C THR A 30 -4.72 -13.74 -8.65
N SER A 31 -5.05 -13.74 -7.36
CA SER A 31 -4.11 -13.64 -6.25
C SER A 31 -4.57 -14.45 -5.04
N SER A 32 -5.21 -15.60 -5.22
CA SER A 32 -5.81 -16.37 -4.10
C SER A 32 -4.78 -16.97 -3.13
N ASP A 33 -3.52 -17.04 -3.54
CA ASP A 33 -2.39 -17.57 -2.76
C ASP A 33 -1.09 -16.81 -3.12
N PRO A 34 0.00 -16.95 -2.33
CA PRO A 34 1.25 -16.24 -2.58
C PRO A 34 1.91 -16.58 -3.93
N ARG A 35 1.67 -17.79 -4.48
CA ARG A 35 2.21 -18.19 -5.80
C ARG A 35 1.47 -17.44 -6.91
N GLN A 36 0.16 -17.28 -6.81
CA GLN A 36 -0.63 -16.49 -7.76
C GLN A 36 -0.29 -15.00 -7.65
N LEU A 37 -0.19 -14.46 -6.44
CA LEU A 37 0.28 -13.09 -6.20
C LEU A 37 1.63 -12.84 -6.91
N LEU A 38 2.58 -13.77 -6.77
CA LEU A 38 3.86 -13.67 -7.46
C LEU A 38 3.71 -13.65 -8.99
N ARG A 39 3.05 -14.66 -9.55
CA ARG A 39 3.01 -14.88 -11.00
C ARG A 39 2.21 -13.80 -11.74
N ASN A 40 1.07 -13.43 -11.18
CA ASN A 40 0.08 -12.60 -11.87
C ASN A 40 0.22 -11.11 -11.55
N HIS A 41 0.84 -10.75 -10.40
CA HIS A 41 0.94 -9.37 -9.95
C HIS A 41 2.39 -8.94 -9.75
N LEU A 42 3.13 -9.51 -8.79
CA LEU A 42 4.46 -9.03 -8.45
C LEU A 42 5.47 -9.15 -9.60
N ASN A 43 5.40 -10.22 -10.39
CA ASN A 43 6.23 -10.37 -11.60
C ASN A 43 5.87 -9.38 -12.70
N GLN A 44 4.71 -8.74 -12.65
CA GLN A 44 4.28 -7.76 -13.65
C GLN A 44 4.72 -6.33 -13.29
N VAL A 45 5.04 -6.09 -12.02
CA VAL A 45 5.53 -4.81 -11.51
C VAL A 45 6.88 -4.48 -12.16
N GLY A 46 6.92 -3.39 -12.94
CA GLY A 46 8.10 -2.97 -13.70
C GLY A 46 8.19 -3.56 -15.12
N HIS A 47 7.21 -4.35 -15.55
CA HIS A 47 7.09 -4.84 -16.93
C HIS A 47 5.84 -4.31 -17.62
N THR A 48 4.67 -4.68 -17.10
CA THR A 48 3.37 -4.40 -17.73
C THR A 48 2.47 -3.54 -16.85
N GLY A 49 2.83 -3.34 -15.58
CA GLY A 49 2.07 -2.51 -14.64
C GLY A 49 2.89 -2.04 -13.43
N GLY A 50 2.22 -1.24 -12.59
CA GLY A 50 2.70 -0.85 -11.26
C GLY A 50 2.02 -1.66 -10.17
N LEU A 51 2.13 -1.19 -8.92
CA LEU A 51 1.41 -1.79 -7.80
C LEU A 51 -0.06 -1.40 -7.82
N GLU A 52 -0.94 -2.35 -7.51
CA GLU A 52 -2.36 -2.05 -7.27
C GLU A 52 -2.58 -1.41 -5.88
N GLN A 53 -3.73 -0.76 -5.67
CA GLN A 53 -4.04 -0.06 -4.42
C GLN A 53 -3.95 -0.98 -3.18
N VAL A 54 -4.39 -2.24 -3.27
CA VAL A 54 -4.28 -3.20 -2.15
C VAL A 54 -2.83 -3.62 -1.88
N GLU A 55 -1.96 -3.56 -2.90
CA GLU A 55 -0.56 -3.95 -2.80
C GLU A 55 0.30 -2.85 -2.18
N MET A 56 -0.19 -1.60 -2.16
CA MET A 56 0.43 -0.52 -1.38
C MET A 56 0.42 -0.81 0.13
N PHE A 57 -0.63 -1.47 0.65
CA PHE A 57 -0.63 -1.96 2.04
C PHE A 57 0.46 -3.02 2.25
N LEU A 58 0.62 -3.94 1.30
CA LEU A 58 1.66 -4.96 1.37
C LEU A 58 3.06 -4.34 1.30
N LEU A 59 3.24 -3.27 0.52
CA LEU A 59 4.49 -2.51 0.46
C LEU A 59 4.79 -1.89 1.82
N ALA A 60 3.84 -1.15 2.40
CA ALA A 60 3.97 -0.54 3.73
C ALA A 60 4.39 -1.56 4.80
N TYR A 61 3.72 -2.72 4.84
CA TYR A 61 4.06 -3.81 5.75
C TYR A 61 5.41 -4.47 5.47
N ALA A 62 5.85 -4.52 4.22
CA ALA A 62 7.11 -5.15 3.87
C ALA A 62 8.32 -4.29 4.26
N VAL A 63 8.17 -2.97 4.31
CA VAL A 63 9.24 -2.03 4.69
C VAL A 63 9.04 -1.39 6.07
N CYS A 64 7.94 -1.69 6.76
CA CYS A 64 7.56 -1.09 8.05
C CYS A 64 7.54 0.45 7.99
N HIS A 65 6.89 1.02 6.97
CA HIS A 65 6.70 2.47 6.83
C HIS A 65 5.22 2.78 6.68
N THR A 66 4.81 3.92 7.25
CA THR A 66 3.51 4.51 6.98
C THR A 66 3.60 5.32 5.71
N ILE A 67 2.86 4.95 4.68
CA ILE A 67 2.86 5.63 3.38
C ILE A 67 1.61 6.49 3.31
N GLN A 68 1.76 7.80 3.39
CA GLN A 68 0.68 8.76 3.17
C GLN A 68 0.71 9.22 1.71
N VAL A 69 -0.41 9.11 1.01
CA VAL A 69 -0.52 9.48 -0.41
C VAL A 69 -1.59 10.54 -0.59
N TYR A 70 -1.19 11.69 -1.13
CA TYR A 70 -2.12 12.68 -1.67
C TYR A 70 -2.56 12.24 -3.07
N ARG A 71 -3.79 11.74 -3.20
CA ARG A 71 -4.36 11.27 -4.47
C ARG A 71 -5.12 12.41 -5.14
N LEU A 72 -4.46 13.11 -6.05
CA LEU A 72 -5.00 14.34 -6.65
C LEU A 72 -6.25 14.07 -7.50
N SER A 73 -6.35 12.90 -8.15
CA SER A 73 -7.55 12.44 -8.86
C SER A 73 -8.79 12.26 -7.96
N LYS A 74 -8.59 12.25 -6.64
CA LYS A 74 -9.62 12.10 -5.60
C LYS A 74 -9.85 13.40 -4.81
N TYR A 75 -9.50 14.55 -5.38
CA TYR A 75 -9.74 15.84 -4.74
C TYR A 75 -11.23 16.02 -4.36
N SER A 76 -11.45 16.66 -3.21
CA SER A 76 -12.78 16.85 -2.59
C SER A 76 -13.49 15.56 -2.13
N THR A 77 -12.78 14.45 -1.96
CA THR A 77 -13.31 13.23 -1.32
C THR A 77 -12.49 12.84 -0.09
N GLU A 78 -13.00 11.89 0.70
CA GLU A 78 -12.26 11.30 1.83
C GLU A 78 -10.99 10.54 1.39
N GLU A 79 -10.92 10.12 0.13
CA GLU A 79 -9.75 9.41 -0.43
C GLU A 79 -8.64 10.36 -0.89
N PHE A 80 -8.84 11.68 -0.82
CA PHE A 80 -7.84 12.67 -1.22
C PHE A 80 -6.50 12.44 -0.50
N ILE A 81 -6.55 12.05 0.78
CA ILE A 81 -5.38 11.57 1.52
C ILE A 81 -5.68 10.13 1.91
N THR A 82 -4.93 9.19 1.34
CA THR A 82 -5.00 7.77 1.72
C THR A 82 -3.73 7.38 2.46
N VAL A 83 -3.87 6.68 3.58
CA VAL A 83 -2.73 6.21 4.41
C VAL A 83 -2.65 4.70 4.36
N TYR A 84 -1.44 4.18 4.18
CA TYR A 84 -1.14 2.75 4.15
C TYR A 84 -0.15 2.40 5.27
N PRO A 85 -0.52 1.54 6.23
CA PRO A 85 -1.86 0.99 6.44
C PRO A 85 -2.83 2.01 7.05
N THR A 86 -4.13 1.68 7.05
CA THR A 86 -5.20 2.57 7.54
C THR A 86 -4.97 2.99 9.00
N ASP A 87 -4.57 2.03 9.83
CA ASP A 87 -4.21 2.24 11.24
C ASP A 87 -2.71 1.96 11.43
N PRO A 88 -1.83 2.95 11.17
CA PRO A 88 -0.40 2.76 11.22
C PRO A 88 0.13 2.55 12.65
N PRO A 89 1.08 1.63 12.85
CA PRO A 89 1.85 1.57 14.09
C PRO A 89 2.56 2.89 14.37
N ARG A 90 2.56 3.33 15.63
CA ARG A 90 3.09 4.65 16.02
C ARG A 90 4.60 4.79 15.82
N ASP A 91 5.31 3.67 15.81
CA ASP A 91 6.75 3.58 15.65
C ASP A 91 7.20 3.52 14.18
N TRP A 92 6.27 3.38 13.23
CA TRP A 92 6.62 3.37 11.81
C TRP A 92 6.91 4.79 11.30
N PRO A 93 8.08 5.02 10.68
CA PRO A 93 8.36 6.29 10.03
C PRO A 93 7.35 6.55 8.90
N MET A 94 6.94 7.81 8.77
CA MET A 94 6.01 8.25 7.73
C MET A 94 6.77 8.76 6.51
N VAL A 95 6.31 8.35 5.33
CA VAL A 95 6.72 8.91 4.03
C VAL A 95 5.50 9.46 3.32
N THR A 96 5.68 10.58 2.62
CA THR A 96 4.61 11.23 1.87
C THR A 96 4.86 11.10 0.38
N LEU A 97 3.83 10.71 -0.36
CA LEU A 97 3.80 10.69 -1.81
C LEU A 97 2.65 11.56 -2.33
N ILE A 98 2.76 12.00 -3.57
CA ILE A 98 1.67 12.61 -4.33
C ILE A 98 1.42 11.72 -5.54
N ALA A 99 0.18 11.27 -5.72
CA ALA A 99 -0.25 10.51 -6.88
C ALA A 99 -1.17 11.38 -7.75
N GLU A 100 -0.73 11.73 -8.95
CA GLU A 100 -1.55 12.46 -9.92
C GLU A 100 -2.68 11.56 -10.46
N ASP A 101 -2.31 10.31 -10.76
CA ASP A 101 -3.17 9.18 -11.05
C ASP A 101 -2.59 7.92 -10.39
N ASP A 102 -3.14 6.73 -10.70
CA ASP A 102 -2.67 5.47 -10.09
C ASP A 102 -1.30 4.97 -10.63
N ARG A 103 -0.59 5.77 -11.45
CA ARG A 103 0.70 5.39 -12.08
C ARG A 103 1.81 6.44 -11.92
N HIS A 104 1.46 7.71 -11.74
CA HIS A 104 2.42 8.81 -11.68
C HIS A 104 2.56 9.33 -10.24
N TYR A 105 3.71 9.03 -9.63
CA TYR A 105 4.05 9.39 -8.26
C TYR A 105 5.14 10.46 -8.21
N ASN A 106 4.89 11.52 -7.46
CA ASN A 106 5.85 12.53 -7.06
C ASN A 106 6.15 12.42 -5.56
N VAL A 107 7.31 12.94 -5.15
CA VAL A 107 7.69 13.04 -3.73
C VAL A 107 7.71 14.52 -3.35
N PRO A 108 6.80 15.00 -2.49
CA PRO A 108 6.90 16.35 -1.96
C PRO A 108 8.18 16.46 -1.12
N VAL A 109 9.00 17.45 -1.46
CA VAL A 109 10.25 17.74 -0.76
C VAL A 109 10.18 19.13 -0.16
N ARG A 110 10.83 19.30 1.00
CA ARG A 110 10.84 20.50 1.85
C ARG A 110 9.49 20.74 2.55
N VAL A 111 9.53 20.75 3.87
CA VAL A 111 8.41 21.16 4.71
C VAL A 111 8.37 22.68 4.74
N CYS A 112 7.17 23.26 4.65
CA CYS A 112 6.95 24.69 4.77
C CYS A 112 6.02 25.01 5.95
N GLU A 113 6.25 26.16 6.56
CA GLU A 113 5.39 26.73 7.60
C GLU A 113 4.94 28.11 7.12
N GLU A 114 3.65 28.41 7.29
CA GLU A 114 3.08 29.70 6.93
C GLU A 114 3.16 30.67 8.13
N THR A 115 3.57 31.92 7.88
CA THR A 115 3.58 32.99 8.89
C THR A 115 2.73 34.15 8.40
N SER A 116 1.68 34.50 9.13
CA SER A 116 0.84 35.66 8.82
C SER A 116 1.58 36.96 9.16
N LEU A 117 1.50 37.94 8.26
CA LEU A 117 2.02 39.30 8.43
C LEU A 117 0.96 40.24 9.01
#